data_AF-X1QLG2-F1
#
_entry.id   AF-X1QLG2-F1
#
_cell.length_a   1.000
_cell.length_b   1.000
_cell.length_c   1.000
_cell.angle_alpha   90.00
_cell.angle_beta   90.00
_cell.angle_gamma   90.00
#
_symmetry.space_group_name_H-M   'P 1'
#
loop_
_entity.id
_entity.type
_entity.pdbx_description
1 polymer ?
#
loop_
_entity_poly.entity_id
_entity_poly.type
_entity_poly.pdbx_seq_one_letter_code
_entity_poly.pdbx_strand_id
1 'polypeptide(L)'
;MTMNATARFARRATVVFVWGRGWPRFGLRLAFSLLGLVLLGIFLARAPLGLCVAIVAGAIGCFLVLLRPSVALYALAFAVPFGSVREFNLGGMTIGASQFLILGLAVAWVLRMAAFRQIRVVRSPVTAGLLCYLGTMVVSAWVARDLIPAAKELLKWG
;
A
#
# COMPACT_ATOMS: atom_id res chain seq x y z
N MET A 1 -45.48 62.81 -26.08
CA MET A 1 -44.13 62.87 -25.45
C MET A 1 -43.73 61.45 -25.07
N THR A 2 -42.92 60.87 -25.96
CA THR A 2 -42.13 59.62 -25.94
C THR A 2 -42.44 58.46 -24.96
N MET A 3 -42.96 57.39 -25.57
CA MET A 3 -43.05 56.00 -25.08
C MET A 3 -41.69 55.42 -24.66
N ASN A 4 -41.58 54.94 -23.42
CA ASN A 4 -40.44 54.16 -22.90
C ASN A 4 -40.96 52.86 -22.24
N ALA A 5 -41.73 52.06 -22.98
CA ALA A 5 -42.35 50.82 -22.48
C ALA A 5 -41.65 49.52 -22.94
N THR A 6 -40.52 49.61 -23.65
CA THR A 6 -39.90 48.48 -24.35
C THR A 6 -38.67 47.86 -23.67
N ALA A 7 -38.30 48.27 -22.45
CA ALA A 7 -37.04 47.84 -21.83
C ALA A 7 -37.18 46.87 -20.63
N ARG A 8 -38.38 46.39 -20.29
CA ARG A 8 -38.60 45.56 -19.08
C ARG A 8 -38.95 44.08 -19.33
N PHE A 9 -38.82 43.59 -20.56
CA PHE A 9 -39.22 42.23 -20.93
C PHE A 9 -38.08 41.36 -21.49
N ALA A 10 -36.82 41.66 -21.15
CA ALA A 10 -35.65 40.94 -21.66
C ALA A 10 -34.75 40.39 -20.55
N ARG A 11 -35.33 39.94 -19.43
CA ARG A 11 -34.61 39.13 -18.42
C ARG A 11 -35.34 37.81 -18.19
N ARG A 12 -35.48 37.02 -19.26
CA ARG A 12 -35.73 35.58 -19.12
C ARG A 12 -34.44 34.97 -18.58
N ALA A 13 -34.48 34.59 -17.31
CA ALA A 13 -33.48 33.76 -16.67
C ALA A 13 -33.38 32.43 -17.43
N THR A 14 -32.42 32.34 -18.35
CA THR A 14 -32.01 31.06 -18.91
C THR A 14 -31.09 30.40 -17.89
N VAL A 15 -31.68 29.81 -16.85
CA VAL A 15 -30.97 28.84 -16.01
C VAL A 15 -30.77 27.61 -16.88
N VAL A 16 -29.64 27.57 -17.60
CA VAL A 16 -29.20 26.37 -18.30
C VAL A 16 -28.79 25.37 -17.22
N PHE A 17 -29.72 24.51 -16.84
CA PHE A 17 -29.43 23.34 -16.00
C PHE A 17 -28.58 22.39 -16.86
N VAL A 18 -27.25 22.48 -16.69
CA VAL A 18 -26.28 21.60 -17.37
C VAL A 18 -26.43 20.20 -16.78
N TRP A 19 -27.37 19.45 -17.32
CA TRP A 19 -27.57 18.04 -17.02
C TRP A 19 -26.66 17.20 -17.91
N GLY A 20 -25.90 16.29 -17.30
CA GLY A 20 -25.42 15.08 -17.98
C GLY A 20 -24.13 15.21 -18.80
N ARG A 21 -22.98 15.49 -18.17
CA ARG A 21 -21.67 15.17 -18.78
C ARG A 21 -20.68 14.50 -17.82
N GLY A 22 -21.18 13.78 -16.83
CA GLY A 22 -20.38 12.94 -15.91
C GLY A 22 -20.63 11.43 -16.01
N TRP A 23 -21.72 11.02 -16.65
CA TRP A 23 -22.27 9.65 -16.55
C TRP A 23 -21.42 8.48 -17.09
N PRO A 24 -20.74 8.55 -18.25
CA PRO A 24 -20.06 7.36 -18.78
C PRO A 24 -18.82 6.98 -17.96
N ARG A 25 -18.19 7.95 -17.29
CA ARG A 25 -17.00 7.71 -16.46
C ARG A 25 -17.35 7.08 -15.11
N PHE A 26 -18.50 7.44 -14.54
CA PHE A 26 -19.02 6.79 -13.33
C PHE A 26 -19.51 5.37 -13.64
N GLY A 27 -20.21 5.18 -14.77
CA GLY A 27 -20.67 3.87 -15.22
C GLY A 27 -19.53 2.89 -15.48
N LEU A 28 -18.47 3.32 -16.19
CA LEU A 28 -17.28 2.47 -16.41
C LEU A 28 -16.60 2.11 -15.08
N ARG A 29 -16.39 3.07 -14.19
CA ARG A 29 -15.75 2.81 -12.88
C ARG A 29 -16.53 1.79 -12.06
N LEU A 30 -17.86 1.94 -12.00
CA LEU A 30 -18.75 0.98 -11.32
C LEU A 30 -18.67 -0.41 -11.97
N ALA A 31 -18.71 -0.48 -13.30
CA ALA A 31 -18.61 -1.75 -14.02
C ALA A 31 -17.28 -2.47 -13.76
N PHE A 32 -16.14 -1.75 -13.76
CA PHE A 32 -14.84 -2.32 -13.42
C PHE A 32 -14.75 -2.77 -11.95
N SER A 33 -15.28 -1.97 -11.01
CA SER A 33 -15.32 -2.36 -9.59
C SER A 33 -16.18 -3.60 -9.36
N LEU A 34 -17.34 -3.70 -10.00
CA LEU A 34 -18.22 -4.86 -9.91
C LEU A 34 -17.59 -6.10 -10.54
N LEU A 35 -16.98 -5.97 -11.72
CA LEU A 35 -16.26 -7.05 -12.38
C LEU A 35 -15.10 -7.56 -11.50
N GLY A 36 -14.35 -6.65 -10.89
CA GLY A 36 -13.28 -6.99 -9.95
C GLY A 36 -13.80 -7.78 -8.73
N LEU A 37 -14.92 -7.35 -8.15
CA LEU A 37 -15.59 -8.04 -7.03
C LEU A 37 -16.05 -9.45 -7.39
N VAL A 38 -16.61 -9.64 -8.60
CA VAL A 38 -17.07 -10.94 -9.08
C VAL A 38 -15.88 -11.88 -9.32
N LEU A 39 -14.82 -11.41 -9.98
CA LEU A 39 -13.61 -12.20 -10.21
C LEU A 39 -12.94 -12.58 -8.88
N LEU A 40 -12.88 -11.65 -7.93
CA LEU A 40 -12.37 -11.91 -6.58
C LEU A 40 -13.23 -12.98 -5.88
N GLY A 41 -14.55 -12.87 -5.96
CA GLY A 41 -15.48 -13.85 -5.38
C GLY A 41 -15.31 -15.25 -5.97
N ILE A 42 -15.16 -15.37 -7.29
CA ILE A 42 -14.91 -16.66 -7.96
C ILE A 42 -13.56 -17.25 -7.56
N PHE A 43 -12.53 -16.41 -7.46
CA PHE A 43 -11.21 -16.82 -7.00
C PHE A 43 -11.25 -17.33 -5.56
N LEU A 44 -11.91 -16.62 -4.64
CA LEU A 44 -12.11 -17.08 -3.26
C LEU A 44 -12.96 -18.36 -3.16
N ALA A 45 -13.96 -18.53 -4.03
CA ALA A 45 -14.81 -19.73 -4.03
C ALA A 45 -14.08 -20.99 -4.50
N ARG A 46 -13.05 -20.85 -5.36
CA ARG A 46 -12.26 -21.97 -5.91
C ARG A 46 -10.96 -22.22 -5.17
N ALA A 47 -10.47 -21.24 -4.43
CA ALA A 47 -9.24 -21.38 -3.65
C ALA A 47 -9.48 -22.17 -2.36
N PRO A 48 -8.49 -22.95 -1.88
CA PRO A 48 -8.57 -23.60 -0.58
C PRO A 48 -8.85 -22.55 0.50
N LEU A 49 -9.81 -22.82 1.38
CA LEU A 49 -10.28 -21.91 2.44
C LEU A 49 -9.15 -21.22 3.22
N GLY A 50 -8.04 -21.92 3.44
CA GLY A 50 -6.84 -21.36 4.07
C GLY A 50 -6.24 -20.16 3.34
N LEU A 51 -6.19 -20.18 2.00
CA LEU A 51 -5.70 -19.05 1.20
C LEU A 51 -6.67 -17.86 1.23
N CYS A 52 -7.98 -18.13 1.24
CA CYS A 52 -9.00 -17.10 1.35
C CYS A 52 -8.87 -16.34 2.68
N VAL A 53 -8.75 -17.07 3.78
CA VAL A 53 -8.52 -16.49 5.11
C VAL A 53 -7.20 -15.72 5.13
N ALA A 54 -6.12 -16.27 4.56
CA ALA A 54 -4.82 -15.60 4.52
C ALA A 54 -4.86 -14.28 3.73
N ILE A 55 -5.54 -14.24 2.58
CA ILE A 55 -5.68 -13.02 1.76
C ILE A 55 -6.49 -11.96 2.49
N VAL A 56 -7.64 -12.33 3.07
CA VAL A 56 -8.51 -11.38 3.78
C VAL A 56 -7.82 -10.86 5.04
N ALA A 57 -7.29 -11.74 5.88
CA ALA A 57 -6.56 -11.35 7.09
C ALA A 57 -5.31 -10.54 6.76
N GLY A 58 -4.57 -10.92 5.71
CA GLY A 58 -3.39 -10.19 5.23
C GLY A 58 -3.74 -8.80 4.71
N ALA A 59 -4.84 -8.64 3.96
CA ALA A 59 -5.31 -7.35 3.48
C ALA A 59 -5.73 -6.43 4.63
N ILE A 60 -6.49 -6.96 5.61
CA ILE A 60 -6.86 -6.22 6.82
C ILE A 60 -5.61 -5.81 7.60
N GLY A 61 -4.68 -6.74 7.83
CA GLY A 61 -3.42 -6.47 8.52
C GLY A 61 -2.60 -5.40 7.81
N CYS A 62 -2.42 -5.50 6.50
CA CYS A 62 -1.71 -4.50 5.70
C CYS A 62 -2.35 -3.11 5.82
N PHE A 63 -3.68 -3.04 5.72
CA PHE A 63 -4.41 -1.79 5.88
C PHE A 63 -4.26 -1.19 7.29
N LEU A 64 -4.33 -2.03 8.33
CA LEU A 64 -4.11 -1.61 9.71
C LEU A 64 -2.70 -1.09 9.93
N VAL A 65 -1.68 -1.76 9.40
CA VAL A 65 -0.28 -1.32 9.46
C VAL A 65 -0.09 0.01 8.75
N LEU A 66 -0.73 0.20 7.60
CA LEU A 66 -0.67 1.45 6.84
C LEU A 66 -1.32 2.62 7.60
N LEU A 67 -2.49 2.39 8.21
CA LEU A 67 -3.20 3.38 9.02
C LEU A 67 -2.48 3.69 10.34
N ARG A 68 -1.95 2.66 11.00
CA ARG A 68 -1.31 2.74 12.32
C ARG A 68 -0.06 1.84 12.36
N PRO A 69 1.13 2.38 12.03
CA PRO A 69 2.36 1.60 12.02
C PRO A 69 2.73 1.02 13.40
N SER A 70 2.18 1.56 14.50
CA SER A 70 2.32 1.01 15.84
C SER A 70 1.77 -0.42 15.98
N VAL A 71 0.74 -0.78 15.20
CA VAL A 71 0.18 -2.14 15.20
C VAL A 71 1.21 -3.17 14.73
N ALA A 72 2.04 -2.79 13.76
CA ALA A 72 3.11 -3.66 13.29
C ALA A 72 4.16 -3.91 14.37
N LEU A 73 4.46 -2.93 15.23
CA LEU A 73 5.41 -3.09 16.32
C LEU A 73 4.91 -4.11 17.36
N TYR A 74 3.62 -4.07 17.70
CA TYR A 74 3.02 -5.07 18.58
C TYR A 74 3.02 -6.46 17.94
N ALA A 75 2.69 -6.55 16.65
CA ALA A 75 2.78 -7.81 15.92
C ALA A 75 4.22 -8.34 15.87
N LEU A 76 5.22 -7.46 15.73
CA LEU A 76 6.63 -7.80 15.78
C LEU A 76 7.03 -8.38 17.13
N ALA A 77 6.58 -7.77 18.23
CA ALA A 77 6.90 -8.23 19.59
C ALA A 77 6.48 -9.67 19.84
N PHE A 78 5.39 -10.13 19.21
CA PHE A 78 5.00 -11.54 19.20
C PHE A 78 5.74 -12.35 18.13
N ALA A 79 5.97 -11.81 16.94
CA ALA A 79 6.59 -12.55 15.86
C ALA A 79 8.10 -12.83 16.08
N VAL A 80 8.82 -12.00 16.84
CA VAL A 80 10.24 -12.20 17.14
C VAL A 80 10.50 -13.46 17.97
N PRO A 81 9.87 -13.67 19.14
CA PRO A 81 10.08 -14.89 19.93
C PRO A 81 9.49 -16.14 19.28
N PHE A 82 8.45 -16.00 18.44
CA PHE A 82 7.77 -17.12 17.76
C PHE A 82 8.11 -17.22 16.26
N GLY A 83 9.22 -16.64 15.83
CA GLY A 83 9.55 -16.47 14.40
C GLY A 83 9.73 -17.77 13.61
N SER A 84 10.11 -18.86 14.29
CA SER A 84 10.31 -20.19 13.67
C SER A 84 9.02 -21.03 13.58
N VAL A 85 7.90 -20.57 14.16
CA VAL A 85 6.63 -21.33 14.15
C VAL A 85 6.06 -21.48 12.73
N ARG A 86 6.36 -20.54 11.83
CA ARG A 86 5.99 -20.62 10.42
C ARG A 86 7.04 -19.97 9.54
N GLU A 87 7.79 -20.82 8.85
CA GLU A 87 8.78 -20.42 7.85
C GLU A 87 8.21 -20.69 6.46
N PHE A 88 8.28 -19.70 5.58
CA PHE A 88 7.89 -19.82 4.19
C PHE A 88 9.13 -20.08 3.34
N ASN A 89 9.16 -21.22 2.65
CA ASN A 89 10.22 -21.55 1.70
C ASN A 89 9.92 -20.90 0.35
N LEU A 90 10.66 -19.86 -0.02
CA LEU A 90 10.61 -19.22 -1.33
C LEU A 90 11.97 -19.40 -2.01
N GLY A 91 12.03 -20.26 -3.04
CA GLY A 91 13.23 -20.41 -3.88
C GLY A 91 14.50 -20.87 -3.14
N GLY A 92 14.39 -21.73 -2.12
CA GLY A 92 15.53 -22.21 -1.33
C GLY A 92 15.95 -21.31 -0.16
N MET A 93 15.14 -20.27 0.12
CA MET A 93 15.29 -19.36 1.27
C MET A 93 14.06 -19.47 2.18
N THR A 94 14.29 -19.70 3.48
CA THR A 94 13.25 -19.66 4.51
C THR A 94 13.06 -18.22 4.97
N ILE A 95 11.87 -17.67 4.75
CA ILE A 95 11.49 -16.34 5.24
C ILE A 95 10.49 -16.53 6.39
N GLY A 96 10.86 -16.03 7.56
CA GLY A 96 10.03 -16.04 8.76
C GLY A 96 8.98 -14.94 8.77
N ALA A 97 7.95 -15.11 9.59
CA ALA A 97 6.88 -14.12 9.76
C ALA A 97 7.39 -12.74 10.23
N SER A 98 8.43 -12.71 11.06
CA SER A 98 9.05 -11.49 11.55
C SER A 98 9.66 -10.65 10.43
N GLN A 99 10.44 -11.27 9.52
CA GLN A 99 11.05 -10.60 8.37
C GLN A 99 9.98 -10.01 7.44
N PHE A 100 8.89 -10.76 7.22
CA PHE A 100 7.76 -10.27 6.44
C PHE A 100 7.08 -9.05 7.07
N LEU A 101 6.91 -9.03 8.40
CA LEU A 101 6.34 -7.90 9.11
C LEU A 101 7.28 -6.68 9.15
N ILE A 102 8.60 -6.88 9.28
CA ILE A 102 9.61 -5.81 9.19
C ILE A 102 9.52 -5.15 7.81
N LEU A 103 9.52 -5.95 6.75
CA LEU A 103 9.45 -5.46 5.38
C LEU A 103 8.12 -4.74 5.12
N GLY A 104 7.00 -5.32 5.57
CA GLY A 104 5.68 -4.69 5.49
C GLY A 104 5.60 -3.35 6.23
N LEU A 105 6.17 -3.26 7.43
CA LEU A 105 6.26 -2.02 8.19
C LEU A 105 7.11 -0.97 7.47
N ALA A 106 8.28 -1.36 6.95
CA ALA A 106 9.15 -0.47 6.19
C ALA A 106 8.43 0.10 4.95
N VAL A 107 7.78 -0.77 4.16
CA VAL A 107 7.01 -0.38 2.98
C VAL A 107 5.85 0.54 3.36
N ALA A 108 5.07 0.19 4.39
CA ALA A 108 3.96 1.00 4.86
C ALA A 108 4.43 2.38 5.35
N TRP A 109 5.58 2.44 6.02
CA TRP A 109 6.17 3.68 6.48
C TRP A 109 6.60 4.58 5.32
N VAL A 110 7.29 4.03 4.31
CA VAL A 110 7.68 4.76 3.09
C VAL A 110 6.46 5.23 2.30
N LEU A 111 5.46 4.36 2.10
CA LEU A 111 4.21 4.70 1.41
C LEU A 111 3.47 5.82 2.14
N ARG A 112 3.44 5.79 3.47
CA ARG A 112 2.83 6.86 4.28
C ARG A 112 3.59 8.17 4.11
N MET A 113 4.93 8.16 4.14
CA MET A 113 5.73 9.37 3.89
C MET A 113 5.48 9.94 2.49
N ALA A 114 5.39 9.08 1.47
CA ALA A 114 5.09 9.49 0.10
C ALA A 114 3.67 10.05 -0.05
N ALA A 115 2.67 9.37 0.52
CA ALA A 115 1.25 9.74 0.43
C ALA A 115 0.94 11.05 1.18
N PHE A 116 1.49 11.21 2.38
CA PHE A 116 1.28 12.41 3.19
C PHE A 116 2.32 13.52 2.93
N ARG A 117 3.32 13.27 2.05
CA ARG A 117 4.44 14.18 1.76
C ARG A 117 5.16 14.71 3.01
N GLN A 118 5.18 13.92 4.07
CA GLN A 118 5.83 14.27 5.33
C GLN A 118 7.10 13.44 5.48
N ILE A 119 8.20 13.95 4.97
CA ILE A 119 9.53 13.36 5.16
C ILE A 119 9.98 13.69 6.58
N ARG A 120 9.49 12.92 7.55
CA ARG A 120 9.95 12.97 8.94
C ARG A 120 11.09 11.98 9.12
N VAL A 121 12.26 12.33 8.60
CA VAL A 121 13.51 11.66 8.96
C VAL A 121 14.07 12.38 10.18
N VAL A 122 14.04 11.72 11.33
CA VAL A 122 14.70 12.23 12.53
C VAL A 122 16.19 12.26 12.23
N ARG A 123 16.77 13.46 12.04
CA ARG A 123 18.21 13.60 11.79
C ARG A 123 18.97 13.39 13.09
N SER A 124 19.33 12.14 13.35
CA SER A 124 20.18 11.72 14.46
C SER A 124 21.50 11.15 13.92
N PRO A 125 22.61 11.25 14.65
CA PRO A 125 23.84 10.52 14.31
C PRO A 125 23.59 9.02 14.14
N VAL A 126 22.60 8.45 14.85
CA VAL A 126 22.17 7.05 14.68
C VAL A 126 21.57 6.80 13.30
N THR A 127 20.74 7.71 12.79
CA THR A 127 20.19 7.58 11.42
C THR A 127 21.28 7.69 10.35
N ALA A 128 22.31 8.51 10.57
CA ALA A 128 23.44 8.59 9.65
C ALA A 128 24.25 7.29 9.64
N GLY A 129 24.56 6.72 10.81
CA GLY A 129 25.21 5.42 10.93
C GLY A 129 24.41 4.30 10.28
N LEU A 130 23.09 4.28 10.51
CA LEU A 130 22.18 3.31 9.89
C LEU A 130 22.17 3.45 8.36
N LEU A 131 22.13 4.68 7.82
CA LEU A 131 22.19 4.91 6.38
C LEU A 131 23.52 4.49 5.77
N CYS A 132 24.64 4.73 6.46
CA CYS A 132 25.94 4.24 6.02
C CYS A 132 25.97 2.71 5.98
N TYR A 133 25.51 2.05 7.04
CA TYR A 133 25.43 0.59 7.10
C TYR A 133 24.55 0.03 5.97
N LEU A 134 23.32 0.54 5.80
CA LEU A 134 22.44 0.14 4.71
C LEU A 134 23.06 0.42 3.33
N GLY A 135 23.76 1.55 3.16
CA GLY A 135 24.48 1.88 1.94
C GLY A 135 25.58 0.86 1.62
N THR A 136 26.36 0.43 2.62
CA THR A 136 27.38 -0.61 2.43
C THR A 136 26.77 -1.95 2.04
N MET A 137 25.63 -2.32 2.64
CA MET A 137 24.90 -3.53 2.30
C MET A 137 24.41 -3.51 0.83
N VAL A 138 23.90 -2.37 0.36
CA VAL A 138 23.46 -2.21 -1.04
C VAL A 138 24.65 -2.30 -2.01
N VAL A 139 25.76 -1.63 -1.70
CA VAL A 139 26.97 -1.68 -2.54
C VAL A 139 27.56 -3.10 -2.57
N SER A 140 27.55 -3.80 -1.44
CA SER A 140 27.98 -5.20 -1.34
C SER A 140 27.08 -6.13 -2.16
N ALA A 141 25.77 -5.95 -2.08
CA ALA A 141 24.80 -6.73 -2.86
C ALA A 141 24.90 -6.46 -4.37
N TRP A 142 25.27 -5.24 -4.79
CA TRP A 142 25.44 -4.88 -6.20
C TRP A 142 26.57 -5.66 -6.88
N VAL A 143 27.62 -6.03 -6.13
CA VAL A 143 28.75 -6.81 -6.64
C VAL A 143 28.45 -8.32 -6.64
N ALA A 144 27.41 -8.76 -5.95
CA ALA A 144 27.05 -10.17 -5.87
C ALA A 144 26.53 -10.69 -7.23
N ARG A 145 27.22 -11.71 -7.77
CA ARG A 145 26.79 -12.39 -9.00
C ARG A 145 25.64 -13.36 -8.77
N ASP A 146 25.50 -13.88 -7.55
CA ASP A 146 24.42 -14.77 -7.12
C ASP A 146 23.63 -14.13 -5.96
N LEU A 147 22.39 -13.71 -6.26
CA LEU A 147 21.56 -12.97 -5.30
C LEU A 147 21.05 -13.83 -4.13
N ILE A 148 20.86 -15.13 -4.34
CA ILE A 148 20.33 -16.05 -3.30
C ILE A 148 21.31 -16.23 -2.13
N PRO A 149 22.59 -16.59 -2.35
CA PRO A 149 23.56 -16.70 -1.25
C PRO A 149 23.87 -15.34 -0.61
N ALA A 150 23.92 -14.27 -1.40
CA ALA A 150 24.08 -12.91 -0.87
C ALA A 150 22.92 -12.51 0.05
N ALA A 151 21.66 -12.80 -0.34
CA ALA A 151 20.49 -12.56 0.50
C ALA A 151 20.54 -13.36 1.83
N LYS A 152 21.05 -14.60 1.79
CA LYS A 152 21.25 -15.39 3.03
C LYS A 152 22.28 -14.78 3.95
N GLU A 153 23.40 -14.28 3.42
CA GLU A 153 24.39 -13.57 4.24
C GLU A 153 23.79 -12.28 4.82
N LEU A 154 23.12 -11.46 4.01
CA LEU A 154 22.46 -10.24 4.49
C LEU A 154 21.44 -10.52 5.61
N LEU A 155 20.69 -11.61 5.52
CA LEU A 155 19.73 -12.03 6.56
C LEU A 155 20.38 -12.50 7.85
N LYS A 156 21.63 -12.98 7.83
CA LYS A 156 22.37 -13.35 9.04
C LYS A 156 22.86 -12.12 9.81
N TRP A 157 23.23 -11.08 9.08
CA TRP A 157 23.93 -9.92 9.64
C TRP A 157 23.05 -8.67 9.84
N GLY A 158 21.81 -8.70 9.33
CA GLY A 158 20.81 -7.63 9.44
C GLY A 158 19.79 -7.81 10.56
#